data_AF-A0A1B7HPU2-F1
#
_entry.id   AF-A0A1B7HPU2-F1
#
_cell.length_a   1.000
_cell.length_b   1.000
_cell.length_c   1.000
_cell.angle_alpha   90.00
_cell.angle_beta   90.00
_cell.angle_gamma   90.00
#
_symmetry.space_group_name_H-M   'P 1'
#
loop_
_entity.id
_entity.type
_entity.pdbx_description
1 polymer ?
#
loop_
_entity_poly.entity_id
_entity_poly.type
_entity_poly.pdbx_seq_one_letter_code
_entity_poly.pdbx_strand_id
1 'polypeptide(L)'
;MKTYHRTHPEAPEFAQNKVGHKNDDGSFTETVMNGAPIDIPADQFVSVRVEMPEGSIYNQKKRAAEKERKEAERLAVEEAARKATEEAQADPDQP
;
A
#
# COMPACT_ATOMS: atom_id res chain seq x y z
N MET A 1 19.98 10.02 -4.15
CA MET A 1 18.74 10.31 -4.91
C MET A 1 17.81 11.07 -3.96
N LYS A 2 17.42 12.31 -4.26
CA LYS A 2 16.50 13.09 -3.40
C LYS A 2 15.11 13.04 -4.04
N THR A 3 14.15 12.40 -3.38
CA THR A 3 12.74 12.40 -3.79
C THR A 3 12.07 13.59 -3.11
N TYR A 4 11.93 14.69 -3.83
CA TYR A 4 11.22 15.86 -3.34
C TYR A 4 9.72 15.53 -3.29
N HIS A 5 9.07 15.77 -2.15
CA HIS A 5 7.62 15.69 -2.05
C HIS A 5 6.98 16.84 -2.85
N ARG A 6 5.74 16.59 -3.33
CA ARG A 6 4.99 17.26 -4.40
C ARG A 6 4.93 18.80 -4.35
N THR A 7 5.30 19.40 -3.20
CA THR A 7 5.58 20.81 -2.99
C THR A 7 6.51 20.96 -1.77
N HIS A 8 7.82 20.87 -1.98
CA HIS A 8 8.81 21.29 -0.97
C HIS A 8 9.20 22.75 -1.27
N PRO A 9 9.37 23.63 -0.27
CA PRO A 9 9.78 25.02 -0.49
C PRO A 9 11.06 25.15 -1.34
N GLU A 10 11.93 24.14 -1.25
CA GLU A 10 13.21 24.06 -1.97
C GLU A 10 13.13 23.25 -3.29
N ALA A 11 11.94 22.87 -3.74
CA ALA A 11 11.78 22.16 -5.01
C ALA A 11 12.00 23.14 -6.19
N PRO A 12 12.77 22.77 -7.24
CA PRO A 12 13.00 23.63 -8.39
C PRO A 12 11.69 23.89 -9.14
N GLU A 13 11.59 25.04 -9.82
CA GLU A 13 10.35 25.52 -10.44
C GLU A 13 9.71 24.49 -11.39
N PHE A 14 10.52 23.79 -12.20
CA PHE A 14 10.02 22.74 -13.12
C PHE A 14 9.43 21.50 -12.41
N ALA A 15 9.74 21.29 -11.12
CA ALA A 15 9.25 20.17 -10.32
C ALA A 15 8.11 20.58 -9.37
N GLN A 16 7.75 21.86 -9.34
CA GLN A 16 6.57 22.36 -8.64
C GLN A 16 5.35 22.10 -9.53
N ASN A 17 4.48 21.17 -9.12
CA ASN A 17 3.22 20.88 -9.83
C ASN A 17 2.19 22.02 -9.60
N LYS A 18 2.46 23.23 -10.11
CA LYS A 18 1.52 24.35 -10.06
C LYS A 18 0.49 24.21 -11.17
N VAL A 19 -0.78 24.48 -10.85
CA VAL A 19 -1.89 24.46 -11.81
C VAL A 19 -2.23 25.90 -12.19
N GLY A 20 -2.10 26.23 -13.47
CA GLY A 20 -2.16 27.60 -13.95
C GLY A 20 -2.05 27.71 -15.46
N HIS A 21 -2.20 28.93 -15.96
CA HIS A 21 -2.01 29.25 -17.36
C HIS A 21 -0.68 29.97 -17.56
N LYS A 22 0.04 29.58 -18.61
CA LYS A 22 1.20 30.31 -19.08
C LYS A 22 0.71 31.32 -20.12
N ASN A 23 0.98 32.59 -19.87
CA ASN A 23 0.63 33.70 -20.76
C ASN A 23 1.66 33.79 -21.91
N ASP A 24 1.29 34.49 -22.99
CA ASP A 24 2.14 34.64 -24.19
C ASP A 24 3.44 35.42 -23.92
N ASP A 25 3.46 36.25 -22.87
CA ASP A 25 4.65 36.97 -22.38
C ASP A 25 5.61 36.07 -21.57
N GLY A 26 5.26 34.80 -21.40
CA GLY A 26 6.04 33.81 -20.65
C GLY A 26 5.75 33.82 -19.14
N SER A 27 4.90 34.72 -18.64
CA SER A 27 4.49 34.72 -17.23
C SER A 27 3.56 33.55 -16.92
N PHE A 28 3.60 33.04 -15.67
CA PHE A 28 2.71 31.97 -15.22
C PHE A 28 1.73 32.51 -14.18
N THR A 29 0.44 32.37 -14.46
CA THR A 29 -0.64 32.71 -13.53
C THR A 29 -1.15 31.43 -12.88
N GLU A 30 -0.83 31.24 -11.60
CA GLU A 30 -1.40 30.15 -10.80
C GLU A 30 -2.90 30.37 -10.63
N THR A 31 -3.70 29.41 -11.07
CA THR A 31 -5.17 29.48 -11.00
C THR A 31 -5.72 28.70 -9.82
N VAL A 32 -4.99 27.67 -9.37
CA VAL A 32 -5.39 26.83 -8.25
C VAL A 32 -4.26 26.83 -7.24
N MET A 33 -4.51 27.47 -6.10
CA MET A 33 -3.55 27.50 -4.99
C MET A 33 -3.53 26.14 -4.29
N ASN A 34 -2.36 25.76 -3.80
CA ASN A 34 -2.21 24.54 -3.01
C ASN A 34 -3.12 24.57 -1.76
N GLY A 35 -3.89 23.50 -1.56
CA GLY A 35 -4.85 23.37 -0.46
C GLY A 35 -6.20 24.04 -0.70
N ALA A 36 -6.36 24.81 -1.79
CA ALA A 36 -7.68 25.31 -2.18
C ALA A 36 -8.55 24.14 -2.70
N PRO A 37 -9.85 24.09 -2.32
CA PRO A 37 -10.77 23.11 -2.89
C PRO A 37 -10.93 23.34 -4.39
N ILE A 38 -11.09 22.26 -5.15
CA ILE A 38 -11.32 22.28 -6.59
C ILE A 38 -12.41 21.27 -6.96
N ASP A 39 -13.31 21.67 -7.84
CA ASP A 39 -14.34 20.79 -8.40
C ASP A 39 -13.73 19.91 -9.50
N ILE A 40 -13.99 18.60 -9.42
CA ILE A 40 -13.59 17.63 -10.45
C ILE A 40 -14.77 17.49 -11.43
N PRO A 41 -14.61 17.85 -12.73
CA PRO A 41 -15.69 17.70 -13.71
C PRO A 41 -16.10 16.23 -13.89
N ALA A 42 -17.37 16.00 -14.24
CA ALA A 42 -17.95 14.66 -14.29
C ALA A 42 -17.20 13.64 -15.20
N ASP A 43 -16.50 14.12 -16.23
CA ASP A 43 -15.77 13.29 -17.20
C ASP A 43 -14.25 13.24 -16.95
N GLN A 44 -13.78 13.63 -15.76
CA GLN A 44 -12.35 13.66 -15.41
C GLN A 44 -12.02 12.70 -14.27
N PHE A 45 -10.85 12.06 -14.36
CA PHE A 45 -10.38 11.10 -13.36
C PHE A 45 -9.05 11.54 -12.77
N VAL A 46 -8.91 11.40 -11.45
CA VAL A 46 -7.68 11.69 -10.71
C VAL A 46 -7.18 10.43 -10.02
N SER A 47 -5.99 9.97 -10.41
CA SER A 47 -5.31 8.85 -9.76
C SER A 47 -4.45 9.34 -8.61
N VAL A 48 -4.82 8.99 -7.38
CA VAL A 48 -4.06 9.33 -6.17
C VAL A 48 -3.45 8.07 -5.58
N ARG A 49 -2.16 8.15 -5.25
CA ARG A 49 -1.51 7.15 -4.41
C ARG A 49 -1.50 7.64 -2.97
N VAL A 50 -2.08 6.86 -2.08
CA VAL A 50 -2.06 7.11 -0.64
C VAL A 50 -1.14 6.09 0.02
N GLU A 51 -0.27 6.56 0.91
CA GLU A 51 0.50 5.68 1.78
C GLU A 51 -0.40 5.21 2.93
N MET A 52 -0.50 3.89 3.12
CA MET A 52 -1.29 3.32 4.20
C MET A 52 -0.39 3.12 5.42
N PRO A 53 -0.55 3.90 6.50
CA PRO A 53 0.28 3.73 7.68
C PRO A 53 0.07 2.36 8.31
N GLU A 54 1.05 1.86 9.06
CA GLU A 54 0.95 0.54 9.70
C GLU A 54 -0.24 0.42 10.65
N GLY A 55 -0.62 1.52 11.29
CA GLY A 55 -1.80 1.63 12.14
C GLY A 55 -3.12 1.78 11.39
N SER A 56 -3.14 1.75 10.06
CA SER A 56 -4.40 1.82 9.30
C SER A 56 -5.26 0.58 9.55
N ILE A 57 -6.58 0.78 9.63
CA ILE A 57 -7.56 -0.33 9.82
C ILE A 57 -7.36 -1.42 8.76
N TYR A 58 -7.04 -1.02 7.52
CA TYR A 58 -6.72 -1.95 6.44
C TYR A 58 -5.50 -2.82 6.77
N ASN A 59 -4.36 -2.22 7.12
CA ASN A 59 -3.14 -2.97 7.43
C ASN A 59 -3.30 -3.84 8.68
N GLN A 60 -4.05 -3.37 9.69
CA GLN A 60 -4.39 -4.16 10.87
C GLN A 60 -5.17 -5.43 10.50
N LYS A 61 -6.25 -5.29 9.71
CA LYS A 61 -7.05 -6.42 9.24
C LYS A 61 -6.24 -7.40 8.40
N LYS A 62 -5.41 -6.87 7.48
CA LYS A 62 -4.53 -7.69 6.64
C LYS A 62 -3.54 -8.50 7.50
N ARG A 63 -2.95 -7.88 8.52
CA ARG A 63 -2.01 -8.55 9.44
C ARG A 63 -2.69 -9.61 10.28
N ALA A 64 -3.90 -9.35 10.77
CA ALA A 64 -4.69 -10.32 11.52
C ALA A 64 -4.98 -11.58 10.67
N ALA A 65 -5.50 -11.38 9.46
CA ALA A 65 -5.78 -12.49 8.53
C ALA A 65 -4.51 -13.29 8.15
N GLU A 66 -3.37 -12.61 7.97
CA GLU A 66 -2.10 -13.28 7.72
C GLU A 66 -1.63 -14.12 8.92
N LYS A 67 -1.82 -13.61 10.14
CA LYS A 67 -1.49 -14.32 11.37
C LYS A 67 -2.34 -15.57 11.54
N GLU A 68 -3.65 -15.46 11.35
CA GLU A 68 -4.57 -16.59 11.41
C GLU A 68 -4.21 -17.68 10.39
N ARG A 69 -3.89 -17.29 9.15
CA ARG A 69 -3.45 -18.25 8.11
C ARG A 69 -2.15 -18.96 8.50
N LYS A 70 -1.17 -18.23 9.02
CA LYS A 70 0.11 -18.80 9.46
C LYS A 70 -0.07 -19.74 10.65
N GLU A 71 -0.96 -19.42 11.59
CA GLU A 71 -1.26 -20.30 12.71
C GLU A 71 -1.96 -21.58 12.25
N ALA A 72 -2.95 -21.48 11.35
CA ALA A 72 -3.61 -22.64 10.77
C ALA A 72 -2.64 -23.55 10.00
N GLU A 73 -1.73 -22.98 9.20
CA GLU A 73 -0.70 -23.74 8.48
C GLU A 73 0.23 -24.47 9.45
N ARG A 74 0.68 -23.81 10.52
CA ARG A 74 1.55 -24.44 11.53
C ARG A 74 0.86 -25.60 12.23
N LEU A 75 -0.42 -25.44 12.60
CA LEU A 75 -1.20 -26.48 13.24
C LEU A 75 -1.40 -27.69 12.31
N ALA A 76 -1.71 -27.45 11.03
CA ALA A 76 -1.87 -28.52 10.04
C ALA A 76 -0.57 -29.31 9.81
N VAL A 77 0.58 -28.62 9.75
CA VAL A 77 1.89 -29.27 9.62
C VAL A 77 2.23 -30.10 10.86
N GLU A 78 1.94 -29.59 12.06
CA GLU A 78 2.17 -30.33 13.30
C GLU A 78 1.27 -31.59 13.40
N GLU A 79 -0.01 -31.46 13.03
CA GLU A 79 -0.94 -32.59 13.00
C GLU A 79 -0.50 -33.66 11.99
N ALA A 80 -0.08 -33.25 10.79
CA ALA A 80 0.43 -34.17 9.78
C ALA A 80 1.70 -34.89 10.26
N ALA A 81 2.60 -34.19 10.96
CA ALA A 81 3.80 -34.79 11.54
C ALA A 81 3.46 -35.81 12.64
N ARG A 82 2.53 -35.47 13.54
CA ARG A 82 2.04 -36.39 14.59
C ARG A 82 1.39 -37.63 14.00
N LYS A 83 0.55 -37.46 12.99
CA LYS A 83 -0.12 -38.58 12.30
C LYS A 83 0.89 -39.49 11.59
N ALA A 84 1.89 -38.92 10.91
CA ALA A 84 2.94 -39.70 10.27
C ALA A 84 3.80 -40.48 11.29
N THR A 85 4.07 -39.89 12.47
CA THR A 85 4.76 -40.62 13.55
C THR A 85 3.91 -41.73 14.15
N GLU A 86 2.59 -41.54 14.26
CA GLU A 86 1.66 -42.56 14.77
C GLU A 86 1.49 -43.72 13.77
N GLU A 87 1.36 -43.42 12.47
CA GLU A 87 1.30 -44.42 11.40
C GLU A 87 2.60 -45.25 11.31
N ALA A 88 3.77 -44.61 11.50
CA ALA A 88 5.06 -45.31 11.54
C ALA A 88 5.24 -46.18 12.81
N GLN A 89 4.50 -45.90 13.89
CA GLN A 89 4.52 -46.69 15.13
C GLN A 89 3.46 -47.80 15.15
N ALA A 90 2.49 -47.77 14.23
CA ALA A 90 1.41 -48.75 14.12
C ALA A 90 1.77 -50.00 13.26
N ASP A 91 2.98 -50.07 12.70
CA ASP A 91 3.52 -51.27 12.05
C ASP A 91 4.65 -51.95 12.86
N PRO A 92 4.37 -52.51 14.05
CA PRO A 92 5.16 -53.57 14.61
C PRO A 92 4.45 -54.90 14.32
N ASP A 93 5.08 -55.74 13.50
CA ASP A 93 4.80 -57.18 13.36
C ASP A 93 3.73 -57.55 12.33
N GLN A 94 4.18 -57.98 11.15
CA GLN A 94 3.54 -59.10 10.45
C GLN A 94 4.62 -60.06 9.87
N PRO A 95 4.32 -61.38 9.87
CA PRO A 95 5.27 -62.49 10.00
C PRO A 95 6.16 -62.80 8.78
#